data_AF-A0A7J2VAZ0-F1
#
_entry.id   AF-A0A7J2VAZ0-F1
#
_cell.length_a   1.000
_cell.length_b   1.000
_cell.length_c   1.000
_cell.angle_alpha   90.00
_cell.angle_beta   90.00
_cell.angle_gamma   90.00
#
_symmetry.space_group_name_H-M   'P 1'
#
loop_
_entity.id
_entity.type
_entity.pdbx_description
1 polymer ?
#
loop_
_entity_poly.entity_id
_entity_poly.type
_entity_poly.pdbx_seq_one_letter_code
_entity_poly.pdbx_strand_id
1 'polypeptide(L)'
;KAFFTIAHIIRSRGIKPESLTPEVFDYVFLGIGSVENVSRVSGIPIDVLEEMRREFTYWYPVDHRHTGVPHISNHLTFYILHHIAIFGDKLAPRLISLNETVIREGAKMSKSKGNVIPLRHISTRYSADLFRLYISWAASLDSILDWRETDVEKVVSSLLKFVSVAKSAIACKSSVSSSVYTDWFINKFYSLIEKAMEHVENLEIRDYVQTAFFDILSLVDKYREMTGENYVCGVKEVLRDWITVLNPVIPHLTEEINSWLGSSELISTSKWPTIPSIDEEIIYLVDSVDSLIEDIREIVSLTRRENPRVYIIVAPDWKREIARYVYDGVQLKLVVEVVRSRFNLKGREAEVVEAYNFFRKSDREVLSRIIKTRSRREFEVYSAMAGYIKTRIPGLSEVTVMWEDEARSRGIPKAERALPLKPALYIE
;
A
#
# COMPACT_ATOMS: atom_id res chain seq x y z
N LYS A 1 -31.30 -13.24 6.00
CA LYS A 1 -30.72 -12.08 5.27
C LYS A 1 -31.62 -11.62 4.13
N ALA A 2 -32.29 -12.54 3.42
CA ALA A 2 -33.31 -12.24 2.41
C ALA A 2 -34.30 -11.13 2.82
N PHE A 3 -34.82 -11.16 4.05
CA PHE A 3 -35.73 -10.12 4.54
C PHE A 3 -35.18 -8.67 4.43
N PHE A 4 -33.86 -8.44 4.54
CA PHE A 4 -33.29 -7.10 4.38
C PHE A 4 -33.55 -6.50 3.00
N THR A 5 -33.64 -7.34 1.96
CA THR A 5 -33.89 -6.90 0.58
C THR A 5 -35.26 -6.26 0.41
N ILE A 6 -36.25 -6.63 1.24
CA ILE A 6 -37.64 -6.15 1.11
C ILE A 6 -38.14 -5.34 2.31
N ALA A 7 -37.39 -5.33 3.42
CA ALA A 7 -37.81 -4.65 4.65
C ALA A 7 -38.07 -3.16 4.47
N HIS A 8 -37.31 -2.50 3.60
CA HIS A 8 -37.48 -1.08 3.30
C HIS A 8 -38.78 -0.81 2.53
N ILE A 9 -39.16 -1.69 1.60
CA ILE A 9 -40.45 -1.63 0.87
C ILE A 9 -41.62 -1.84 1.83
N ILE A 10 -41.53 -2.84 2.71
CA ILE A 10 -42.59 -3.11 3.70
C ILE A 10 -42.87 -1.86 4.55
N ARG A 11 -41.81 -1.20 5.02
CA ARG A 11 -41.93 0.01 5.84
C ARG A 11 -42.42 1.21 5.04
N SER A 12 -41.85 1.48 3.86
CA SER A 12 -42.20 2.66 3.06
C SER A 12 -43.62 2.60 2.51
N ARG A 13 -44.11 1.39 2.19
CA ARG A 13 -45.47 1.15 1.69
C ARG A 13 -46.49 0.90 2.80
N GLY A 14 -46.07 0.91 4.07
CA GLY A 14 -46.96 0.72 5.22
C GLY A 14 -47.69 -0.63 5.23
N ILE A 15 -47.04 -1.69 4.74
CA ILE A 15 -47.65 -3.02 4.63
C ILE A 15 -47.84 -3.58 6.03
N LYS A 16 -49.08 -4.02 6.30
CA LYS A 16 -49.44 -4.55 7.61
C LYS A 16 -48.87 -5.96 7.81
N PRO A 17 -48.48 -6.35 9.03
CA PRO A 17 -47.97 -7.70 9.30
C PRO A 17 -48.91 -8.81 8.85
N GLU A 18 -50.22 -8.62 8.96
CA GLU A 18 -51.23 -9.61 8.59
C GLU A 18 -51.31 -9.86 7.07
N SER A 19 -50.85 -8.89 6.27
CA SER A 19 -50.75 -9.02 4.81
C SER A 19 -49.53 -9.82 4.36
N LEU A 20 -48.55 -10.07 5.24
CA LEU A 20 -47.33 -10.82 4.90
C LEU A 20 -47.56 -12.33 5.06
N THR A 21 -48.42 -12.87 4.20
CA THR A 21 -48.79 -14.30 4.21
C THR A 21 -47.64 -15.18 3.66
N PRO A 22 -47.66 -16.51 3.90
CA PRO A 22 -46.68 -17.42 3.30
C PRO A 22 -46.58 -17.30 1.78
N GLU A 23 -47.71 -17.12 1.09
CA GLU A 23 -47.77 -16.97 -0.37
C GLU A 23 -47.00 -15.73 -0.87
N VAL A 24 -46.96 -14.66 -0.06
CA VAL A 24 -46.14 -13.48 -0.36
C VAL A 24 -44.66 -13.85 -0.34
N PHE A 25 -44.21 -14.57 0.68
CA PHE A 25 -42.80 -14.96 0.78
C PHE A 25 -42.40 -16.01 -0.26
N ASP A 26 -43.29 -16.96 -0.56
CA ASP A 26 -43.10 -17.95 -1.62
C ASP A 26 -42.97 -17.27 -3.00
N TYR A 27 -43.83 -16.30 -3.30
CA TYR A 27 -43.72 -15.54 -4.55
C TYR A 27 -42.45 -14.68 -4.59
N VAL A 28 -42.19 -13.90 -3.55
CA VAL A 28 -41.07 -12.94 -3.52
C VAL A 28 -39.73 -13.68 -3.56
N PHE A 29 -39.53 -14.70 -2.73
CA PHE A 29 -38.23 -15.36 -2.59
C PHE A 29 -38.05 -16.60 -3.47
N LEU A 30 -39.12 -17.36 -3.74
CA LEU A 30 -39.03 -18.62 -4.48
C LEU A 30 -39.62 -18.53 -5.88
N GLY A 31 -40.44 -17.51 -6.16
CA GLY A 31 -41.14 -17.37 -7.43
C GLY A 31 -42.29 -18.34 -7.60
N ILE A 32 -42.86 -18.80 -6.49
CA ILE A 32 -43.95 -19.77 -6.47
C ILE A 32 -45.28 -19.01 -6.40
N GLY A 33 -46.24 -19.40 -7.25
CA GLY A 33 -47.56 -18.78 -7.35
C GLY A 33 -47.67 -17.66 -8.39
N SER A 34 -48.91 -17.20 -8.66
CA SER A 34 -49.17 -16.07 -9.55
C SER A 34 -49.33 -14.78 -8.75
N VAL A 35 -48.80 -13.67 -9.26
CA VAL A 35 -48.81 -12.38 -8.56
C VAL A 35 -50.24 -11.87 -8.34
N GLU A 36 -51.17 -12.17 -9.25
CA GLU A 36 -52.58 -11.80 -9.14
C GLU A 36 -53.24 -12.51 -7.96
N ASN A 37 -52.95 -13.81 -7.77
CA ASN A 37 -53.50 -14.56 -6.65
C ASN A 37 -52.91 -14.08 -5.32
N VAL A 38 -51.59 -13.86 -5.27
CA VAL A 38 -50.91 -13.37 -4.07
C VAL A 38 -51.42 -11.99 -3.69
N SER A 39 -51.61 -11.09 -4.66
CA SER A 39 -52.18 -9.76 -4.44
C SER A 39 -53.59 -9.84 -3.87
N ARG A 40 -54.44 -10.70 -4.44
CA ARG A 40 -55.81 -10.91 -3.95
C ARG A 40 -55.86 -11.43 -2.51
N VAL A 41 -54.98 -12.38 -2.15
CA VAL A 41 -54.96 -13.01 -0.83
C VAL A 41 -54.34 -12.08 0.24
N SER A 42 -53.25 -11.41 -0.10
CA SER A 42 -52.51 -10.55 0.83
C SER A 42 -53.08 -9.12 0.94
N GLY A 43 -53.80 -8.67 -0.08
CA GLY A 43 -54.20 -7.27 -0.24
C GLY A 43 -53.04 -6.35 -0.65
N ILE A 44 -51.86 -6.89 -0.95
CA ILE A 44 -50.70 -6.11 -1.41
C ILE A 44 -50.82 -5.86 -2.92
N PRO A 45 -50.67 -4.62 -3.42
CA PRO A 45 -50.67 -4.34 -4.84
C PRO A 45 -49.64 -5.14 -5.63
N ILE A 46 -49.99 -5.54 -6.86
CA ILE A 46 -49.14 -6.36 -7.76
C ILE A 46 -47.78 -5.71 -7.98
N ASP A 47 -47.75 -4.41 -8.28
CA ASP A 47 -46.53 -3.64 -8.54
C ASP A 47 -45.56 -3.67 -7.35
N VAL A 48 -46.10 -3.67 -6.12
CA VAL A 48 -45.33 -3.75 -4.88
C VAL A 48 -44.77 -5.16 -4.67
N LEU A 49 -45.53 -6.22 -4.97
CA LEU A 49 -45.05 -7.61 -4.92
C LEU A 49 -43.93 -7.85 -5.93
N GLU A 50 -44.07 -7.32 -7.15
CA GLU A 50 -43.03 -7.38 -8.19
C GLU A 50 -41.79 -6.57 -7.79
N GLU A 51 -41.96 -5.41 -7.17
CA GLU A 51 -40.86 -4.61 -6.61
C GLU A 51 -40.07 -5.39 -5.56
N MET A 52 -40.75 -6.03 -4.60
CA MET A 52 -40.13 -6.88 -3.59
C MET A 52 -39.33 -8.03 -4.20
N ARG A 53 -39.94 -8.72 -5.18
CA ARG A 53 -39.28 -9.83 -5.87
C ARG A 53 -38.04 -9.36 -6.62
N ARG A 54 -38.14 -8.25 -7.37
CA ARG A 54 -37.02 -7.67 -8.12
C ARG A 54 -35.86 -7.31 -7.19
N GLU A 55 -36.12 -6.62 -6.08
CA GLU A 55 -35.10 -6.29 -5.08
C GLU A 55 -34.39 -7.54 -4.55
N PHE A 56 -35.15 -8.58 -4.17
CA PHE A 56 -34.55 -9.83 -3.74
C PHE A 56 -33.68 -10.47 -4.82
N THR A 57 -34.21 -10.62 -6.04
CA THR A 57 -33.47 -11.26 -7.14
C THR A 57 -32.27 -10.47 -7.63
N TYR A 58 -32.21 -9.16 -7.36
CA TYR A 58 -31.06 -8.32 -7.66
C TYR A 58 -29.96 -8.48 -6.61
N TRP A 59 -30.31 -8.43 -5.32
CA TRP A 59 -29.33 -8.42 -4.22
C TRP A 59 -28.86 -9.80 -3.75
N TYR A 60 -29.59 -10.88 -4.06
CA TYR A 60 -29.20 -12.24 -3.69
C TYR A 60 -28.48 -12.95 -4.85
N PRO A 61 -27.51 -13.84 -4.56
CA PRO A 61 -27.12 -14.39 -3.26
C PRO A 61 -26.34 -13.41 -2.37
N VAL A 62 -26.15 -13.78 -1.09
CA VAL A 62 -25.27 -13.00 -0.20
C VAL A 62 -23.81 -13.15 -0.68
N ASP A 63 -23.24 -12.08 -1.22
CA ASP A 63 -21.85 -12.08 -1.69
C ASP A 63 -20.89 -12.35 -0.54
N HIS A 64 -21.03 -11.64 0.58
CA HIS A 64 -20.10 -11.75 1.69
C HIS A 64 -20.79 -11.69 3.07
N ARG A 65 -20.41 -12.62 3.95
CA ARG A 65 -20.82 -12.66 5.36
C ARG A 65 -19.59 -12.60 6.25
N HIS A 66 -19.44 -11.51 7.00
CA HIS A 66 -18.48 -11.43 8.11
C HIS A 66 -19.12 -11.95 9.40
N THR A 67 -18.38 -12.76 10.16
CA THR A 67 -18.76 -13.21 11.50
C THR A 67 -17.55 -13.66 12.31
N GLY A 68 -17.71 -13.85 13.62
CA GLY A 68 -16.64 -14.37 14.47
C GLY A 68 -16.53 -15.89 14.46
N VAL A 69 -15.32 -16.42 14.68
CA VAL A 69 -15.05 -17.85 14.85
C VAL A 69 -16.01 -18.56 15.84
N PRO A 70 -16.43 -17.96 16.97
CA PRO A 70 -17.38 -18.60 17.89
C PRO A 70 -18.77 -18.92 17.30
N HIS A 71 -19.13 -18.36 16.13
CA HIS A 71 -20.42 -18.60 15.48
C HIS A 71 -20.43 -19.79 14.52
N ILE A 72 -19.28 -20.41 14.25
CA ILE A 72 -19.16 -21.55 13.33
C ILE A 72 -20.08 -22.69 13.76
N SER A 73 -19.96 -23.12 15.02
CA SER A 73 -20.67 -24.28 15.57
C SER A 73 -22.19 -24.10 15.73
N ASN A 74 -22.71 -22.90 15.47
CA ASN A 74 -24.12 -22.57 15.68
C ASN A 74 -24.69 -21.80 14.49
N HIS A 75 -24.84 -20.47 14.64
CA HIS A 75 -25.48 -19.58 13.69
C HIS A 75 -24.95 -19.78 12.27
N LEU A 76 -23.64 -19.92 12.07
CA LEU A 76 -23.10 -20.04 10.71
C LEU A 76 -23.47 -21.37 10.05
N THR A 77 -23.41 -22.48 10.80
CA THR A 77 -23.86 -23.78 10.31
C THR A 77 -25.34 -23.74 9.94
N PHE A 78 -26.21 -23.22 10.82
CA PHE A 78 -27.63 -23.08 10.52
C PHE A 78 -27.91 -22.09 9.38
N TYR A 79 -27.12 -21.03 9.28
CA TYR A 79 -27.21 -20.06 8.19
C TYR A 79 -27.01 -20.75 6.84
N ILE A 80 -25.97 -21.58 6.70
CA ILE A 80 -25.72 -22.33 5.46
C ILE A 80 -26.84 -23.34 5.21
N LEU A 81 -27.18 -24.16 6.20
CA LEU A 81 -28.21 -25.20 6.07
C LEU A 81 -29.56 -24.63 5.65
N HIS A 82 -30.01 -23.54 6.28
CA HIS A 82 -31.27 -22.90 5.92
C HIS A 82 -31.24 -22.26 4.52
N HIS A 83 -30.10 -21.73 4.07
CA HIS A 83 -30.03 -21.19 2.69
C HIS A 83 -30.18 -22.31 1.67
N ILE A 84 -29.49 -23.43 1.87
CA ILE A 84 -29.59 -24.58 0.97
C ILE A 84 -31.01 -25.16 1.01
N ALA A 85 -31.59 -25.33 2.20
CA ALA A 85 -32.91 -25.92 2.36
C ALA A 85 -34.04 -25.08 1.73
N ILE A 86 -33.94 -23.74 1.79
CA ILE A 86 -35.00 -22.84 1.30
C ILE A 86 -34.75 -22.46 -0.16
N PHE A 87 -33.52 -22.10 -0.52
CA PHE A 87 -33.21 -21.49 -1.82
C PHE A 87 -32.41 -22.38 -2.77
N GLY A 88 -31.97 -23.56 -2.31
CA GLY A 88 -31.08 -24.44 -3.05
C GLY A 88 -29.68 -23.87 -3.25
N ASP A 89 -28.86 -24.59 -4.03
CA ASP A 89 -27.44 -24.27 -4.20
C ASP A 89 -27.18 -22.95 -4.94
N LYS A 90 -28.09 -22.56 -5.86
CA LYS A 90 -27.92 -21.37 -6.70
C LYS A 90 -27.87 -20.06 -5.90
N LEU A 91 -28.54 -20.04 -4.75
CA LEU A 91 -28.63 -18.85 -3.88
C LEU A 91 -27.90 -19.06 -2.55
N ALA A 92 -26.99 -20.04 -2.50
CA ALA A 92 -26.11 -20.24 -1.36
C ALA A 92 -25.18 -19.03 -1.16
N PRO A 93 -24.78 -18.71 0.09
CA PRO A 93 -23.81 -17.65 0.37
C PRO A 93 -22.48 -17.88 -0.36
N ARG A 94 -21.90 -16.84 -0.95
CA ARG A 94 -20.70 -16.98 -1.80
C ARG A 94 -19.39 -16.96 -1.02
N LEU A 95 -19.26 -16.03 -0.08
CA LEU A 95 -18.07 -15.87 0.75
C LEU A 95 -18.44 -15.67 2.22
N ILE A 96 -17.72 -16.33 3.12
CA ILE A 96 -17.79 -16.11 4.56
C ILE A 96 -16.39 -15.80 5.07
N SER A 97 -16.22 -14.65 5.71
CA SER A 97 -14.98 -14.32 6.42
C SER A 97 -15.20 -14.45 7.92
N LEU A 98 -14.22 -15.06 8.57
CA LEU A 98 -14.18 -15.28 10.00
C LEU A 98 -13.18 -14.33 10.63
N ASN A 99 -13.61 -13.62 11.68
CA ASN A 99 -12.72 -12.81 12.49
C ASN A 99 -12.50 -13.43 13.88
N GLU A 100 -11.30 -13.27 14.41
CA GLU A 100 -11.00 -13.63 15.78
C GLU A 100 -11.57 -12.62 16.79
N THR A 101 -11.49 -12.98 18.07
CA THR A 101 -12.06 -12.18 19.16
C THR A 101 -11.28 -10.90 19.46
N VAL A 102 -11.97 -9.93 20.08
CA VAL A 102 -11.35 -8.71 20.60
C VAL A 102 -11.12 -8.86 22.10
N ILE A 103 -9.89 -8.60 22.55
CA ILE A 103 -9.48 -8.54 23.95
C ILE A 103 -8.95 -7.13 24.28
N ARG A 104 -8.67 -6.86 25.56
CA ARG A 104 -8.14 -5.57 26.01
C ARG A 104 -7.08 -5.77 27.07
N GLU A 105 -5.93 -5.13 26.89
CA GLU A 105 -4.79 -5.21 27.81
C GLU A 105 -4.46 -6.67 28.17
N GLY A 106 -4.44 -7.55 27.15
CA GLY A 106 -4.16 -8.98 27.31
C GLY A 106 -5.28 -9.80 27.98
N ALA A 107 -6.41 -9.18 28.35
CA ALA A 107 -7.51 -9.84 29.04
C ALA A 107 -8.79 -9.87 28.21
N LYS A 108 -9.50 -11.01 28.25
CA LYS A 108 -10.83 -11.14 27.64
C LYS A 108 -11.78 -10.07 28.16
N MET A 109 -12.44 -9.36 27.24
CA MET A 109 -13.45 -8.36 27.57
C MET A 109 -14.70 -9.02 28.20
N SER A 110 -15.17 -8.50 29.34
CA SER A 110 -16.43 -8.94 29.96
C SER A 110 -17.04 -7.85 30.85
N LYS A 111 -18.37 -7.76 30.88
CA LYS A 111 -19.07 -6.73 31.67
C LYS A 111 -18.74 -6.82 33.16
N SER A 112 -18.60 -8.04 33.71
CA SER A 112 -18.26 -8.28 35.11
C SER A 112 -16.86 -7.79 35.49
N LYS A 113 -15.91 -7.78 34.54
CA LYS A 113 -14.56 -7.24 34.76
C LYS A 113 -14.47 -5.72 34.56
N GLY A 114 -15.55 -5.06 34.13
CA GLY A 114 -15.57 -3.61 33.87
C GLY A 114 -14.65 -3.13 32.73
N ASN A 115 -14.03 -4.05 31.97
CA ASN A 115 -13.03 -3.73 30.96
C ASN A 115 -13.59 -3.57 29.53
N VAL A 116 -14.91 -3.70 29.36
CA VAL A 116 -15.59 -3.50 28.06
C VAL A 116 -15.69 -2.02 27.74
N ILE A 117 -15.39 -1.65 26.49
CA ILE A 117 -15.67 -0.31 25.95
C ILE A 117 -16.89 -0.42 25.03
N PRO A 118 -18.07 0.07 25.45
CA PRO A 118 -19.24 0.08 24.57
C PRO A 118 -19.04 1.02 23.37
N LEU A 119 -19.49 0.59 22.18
CA LEU A 119 -19.36 1.38 20.94
C LEU A 119 -19.93 2.80 21.05
N ARG A 120 -21.03 2.98 21.81
CA ARG A 120 -21.63 4.31 22.06
C ARG A 120 -20.67 5.31 22.74
N HIS A 121 -19.62 4.83 23.40
CA HIS A 121 -18.62 5.67 24.06
C HIS A 121 -17.40 5.94 23.19
N ILE A 122 -17.27 5.27 22.04
CA ILE A 122 -16.12 5.44 21.13
C ILE A 122 -16.04 6.88 20.62
N SER A 123 -17.13 7.43 20.07
CA SER A 123 -17.14 8.81 19.56
C SER A 123 -16.91 9.87 20.64
N THR A 124 -17.25 9.57 21.91
CA THR A 124 -17.08 10.51 23.03
C THR A 124 -15.71 10.44 23.69
N ARG A 125 -15.08 9.26 23.72
CA ARG A 125 -13.78 9.05 24.38
C ARG A 125 -12.62 9.12 23.40
N TYR A 126 -12.88 8.81 22.15
CA TYR A 126 -11.93 8.72 21.06
C TYR A 126 -12.50 9.48 19.85
N SER A 127 -12.17 9.03 18.65
CA SER A 127 -12.80 9.44 17.39
C SER A 127 -13.31 8.18 16.69
N ALA A 128 -14.39 8.32 15.92
CA ALA A 128 -14.88 7.22 15.07
C ALA A 128 -13.80 6.77 14.08
N ASP A 129 -13.07 7.72 13.48
CA ASP A 129 -11.98 7.42 12.54
C ASP A 129 -10.76 6.84 13.24
N LEU A 130 -10.41 7.34 14.43
CA LEU A 130 -9.34 6.74 15.22
C LEU A 130 -9.64 5.27 15.54
N PHE A 131 -10.85 4.98 15.98
CA PHE A 131 -11.28 3.62 16.27
C PHE A 131 -11.21 2.73 15.03
N ARG A 132 -11.78 3.17 13.90
CA ARG A 132 -11.76 2.42 12.64
C ARG A 132 -10.33 2.17 12.15
N LEU A 133 -9.49 3.20 12.16
CA LEU A 133 -8.08 3.07 11.78
C LEU A 133 -7.33 2.07 12.66
N TYR A 134 -7.48 2.19 13.98
CA TYR A 134 -6.83 1.30 14.92
C TYR A 134 -7.27 -0.15 14.73
N ILE A 135 -8.59 -0.42 14.67
CA ILE A 135 -9.06 -1.82 14.57
C ILE A 135 -8.68 -2.46 13.24
N SER A 136 -8.64 -1.68 12.16
CA SER A 136 -8.26 -2.18 10.83
C SER A 136 -6.76 -2.46 10.74
N TRP A 137 -5.93 -1.76 11.51
CA TRP A 137 -4.48 -1.96 11.54
C TRP A 137 -4.01 -3.00 12.56
N ALA A 138 -4.65 -3.06 13.74
CA ALA A 138 -4.14 -3.80 14.89
C ALA A 138 -4.14 -5.33 14.69
N ALA A 139 -5.01 -5.86 13.82
CA ALA A 139 -5.17 -7.30 13.63
C ALA A 139 -5.63 -7.64 12.20
N SER A 140 -5.10 -8.75 11.68
CA SER A 140 -5.68 -9.47 10.53
C SER A 140 -6.89 -10.28 10.98
N LEU A 141 -7.74 -10.71 10.04
CA LEU A 141 -8.98 -11.44 10.35
C LEU A 141 -8.75 -12.71 11.19
N ASP A 142 -7.66 -13.42 10.93
CA ASP A 142 -7.26 -14.66 11.61
C ASP A 142 -6.54 -14.44 12.95
N SER A 143 -6.39 -13.18 13.38
CA SER A 143 -5.63 -12.82 14.57
C SER A 143 -6.50 -12.14 15.64
N ILE A 144 -6.21 -12.44 16.91
CA ILE A 144 -6.87 -11.79 18.05
C ILE A 144 -6.46 -10.31 18.07
N LEU A 145 -7.44 -9.42 18.14
CA LEU A 145 -7.20 -7.99 18.33
C LEU A 145 -7.09 -7.70 19.82
N ASP A 146 -5.91 -7.27 20.27
CA ASP A 146 -5.69 -6.75 21.62
C ASP A 146 -5.77 -5.21 21.61
N TRP A 147 -6.82 -4.66 22.23
CA TRP A 147 -6.96 -3.22 22.41
C TRP A 147 -5.99 -2.75 23.50
N ARG A 148 -4.99 -1.96 23.12
CA ARG A 148 -3.98 -1.41 24.01
C ARG A 148 -3.99 0.11 23.96
N GLU A 149 -4.18 0.76 25.10
CA GLU A 149 -4.25 2.23 25.13
C GLU A 149 -2.93 2.87 24.62
N THR A 150 -1.79 2.24 24.91
CA THR A 150 -0.47 2.71 24.44
C THR A 150 -0.30 2.65 22.93
N ASP A 151 -0.95 1.71 22.25
CA ASP A 151 -0.91 1.63 20.79
C ASP A 151 -1.92 2.61 20.18
N VAL A 152 -3.09 2.80 20.80
CA VAL A 152 -4.06 3.82 20.42
C VAL A 152 -3.43 5.22 20.44
N GLU A 153 -2.65 5.55 21.48
CA GLU A 153 -1.92 6.84 21.57
C GLU A 153 -0.97 7.08 20.39
N LYS A 154 -0.24 6.04 19.94
CA LYS A 154 0.65 6.15 18.76
C LYS A 154 -0.15 6.41 17.47
N VAL A 155 -1.31 5.77 17.33
CA VAL A 155 -2.20 5.99 16.18
C VAL A 155 -2.77 7.41 16.22
N VAL A 156 -3.11 7.95 17.41
CA VAL A 156 -3.51 9.36 17.56
C VAL A 156 -2.41 10.29 17.05
N SER A 157 -1.16 10.11 17.48
CA SER A 157 -0.04 10.94 17.01
C SER A 157 0.13 10.89 15.48
N SER A 158 -0.03 9.69 14.90
CA SER A 158 0.07 9.49 13.45
C SER A 158 -1.09 10.16 12.70
N LEU A 159 -2.31 10.10 13.24
CA LEU A 159 -3.49 10.77 12.68
C LEU A 159 -3.34 12.29 12.72
N LEU A 160 -2.91 12.84 13.85
CA LEU A 160 -2.66 14.29 13.99
C LEU A 160 -1.57 14.77 13.03
N LYS A 161 -0.52 13.97 12.84
CA LYS A 161 0.53 14.25 11.86
C LYS A 161 0.00 14.23 10.44
N PHE A 162 -0.82 13.24 10.07
CA PHE A 162 -1.49 13.19 8.77
C PHE A 162 -2.32 14.46 8.52
N VAL A 163 -3.11 14.90 9.49
CA VAL A 163 -3.86 16.17 9.42
C VAL A 163 -2.94 17.37 9.24
N SER A 164 -1.83 17.44 9.97
CA SER A 164 -0.85 18.52 9.85
C SER A 164 -0.22 18.56 8.46
N VAL A 165 0.16 17.40 7.93
CA VAL A 165 0.73 17.26 6.58
C VAL A 165 -0.29 17.70 5.52
N ALA A 166 -1.54 17.23 5.62
CA ALA A 166 -2.60 17.62 4.69
C ALA A 166 -2.84 19.14 4.68
N LYS A 167 -2.91 19.77 5.87
CA LYS A 167 -3.05 21.23 5.98
C LYS A 167 -1.89 21.98 5.34
N SER A 168 -0.65 21.55 5.60
CA SER A 168 0.54 22.17 5.01
C SER A 168 0.59 22.00 3.49
N ALA A 169 0.23 20.82 2.98
CA ALA A 169 0.13 20.54 1.55
C ALA A 169 -0.90 21.44 0.86
N ILE A 170 -2.10 21.57 1.44
CA ILE A 170 -3.17 22.43 0.92
C ILE A 170 -2.73 23.90 0.90
N ALA A 171 -2.00 24.34 1.92
CA ALA A 171 -1.47 25.70 2.02
C ALA A 171 -0.36 26.01 1.00
N CYS A 172 0.25 25.01 0.35
CA CYS A 172 1.23 25.26 -0.70
C CYS A 172 0.58 26.00 -1.90
N LYS A 173 1.17 27.14 -2.25
CA LYS A 173 0.78 27.97 -3.40
C LYS A 173 1.73 27.85 -4.59
N SER A 174 2.92 27.30 -4.37
CA SER A 174 3.93 27.12 -5.40
C SER A 174 3.60 25.92 -6.29
N SER A 175 4.11 25.93 -7.52
CA SER A 175 4.13 24.73 -8.36
C SER A 175 5.12 23.71 -7.81
N VAL A 176 4.83 22.44 -8.02
CA VAL A 176 5.76 21.36 -7.71
C VAL A 176 7.04 21.51 -8.54
N SER A 177 8.19 21.46 -7.87
CA SER A 177 9.47 21.41 -8.55
C SER A 177 9.66 20.02 -9.18
N SER A 178 9.95 19.99 -10.48
CA SER A 178 10.46 18.77 -11.11
C SER A 178 11.86 18.51 -10.56
N SER A 179 12.01 17.40 -9.84
CA SER A 179 13.27 17.00 -9.22
C SER A 179 13.29 15.49 -9.03
N VAL A 180 14.50 14.90 -8.96
CA VAL A 180 14.67 13.47 -8.67
C VAL A 180 13.94 13.05 -7.39
N TYR A 181 13.91 13.93 -6.37
CA TYR A 181 13.23 13.69 -5.10
C TYR A 181 11.70 13.63 -5.27
N THR A 182 11.14 14.60 -6.00
CA THR A 182 9.70 14.68 -6.28
C THR A 182 9.25 13.49 -7.13
N ASP A 183 9.99 13.20 -8.20
CA ASP A 183 9.68 12.11 -9.12
C ASP A 183 9.74 10.76 -8.38
N TRP A 184 10.75 10.56 -7.53
CA TRP A 184 10.81 9.39 -6.65
C TRP A 184 9.59 9.31 -5.72
N PHE A 185 9.26 10.40 -5.03
CA PHE A 185 8.14 10.42 -4.08
C PHE A 185 6.82 10.05 -4.75
N ILE A 186 6.50 10.65 -5.90
CA ILE A 186 5.25 10.39 -6.64
C ILE A 186 5.21 8.94 -7.12
N ASN A 187 6.28 8.44 -7.74
CA ASN A 187 6.32 7.05 -8.22
C ASN A 187 6.24 6.05 -7.07
N LYS A 188 6.93 6.31 -5.95
CA LYS A 188 6.87 5.45 -4.76
C LYS A 188 5.48 5.49 -4.12
N PHE A 189 4.84 6.65 -4.06
CA PHE A 189 3.47 6.80 -3.59
C PHE A 189 2.52 5.90 -4.39
N TYR A 190 2.53 6.01 -5.72
CA TYR A 190 1.63 5.22 -6.56
C TYR A 190 1.94 3.71 -6.53
N SER A 191 3.21 3.31 -6.37
CA SER A 191 3.57 1.92 -6.11
C SER A 191 3.00 1.39 -4.78
N LEU A 192 2.98 2.21 -3.73
CA LEU A 192 2.34 1.85 -2.46
C LEU A 192 0.81 1.80 -2.58
N ILE A 193 0.21 2.70 -3.37
CA ILE A 193 -1.24 2.66 -3.62
C ILE A 193 -1.63 1.39 -4.40
N GLU A 194 -0.89 1.03 -5.44
CA GLU A 194 -1.11 -0.20 -6.20
C GLU A 194 -1.06 -1.42 -5.27
N LYS A 195 -0.03 -1.51 -4.42
CA LYS A 195 0.09 -2.57 -3.41
C LYS A 195 -1.06 -2.55 -2.38
N ALA A 196 -1.48 -1.38 -1.93
CA ALA A 196 -2.61 -1.25 -1.02
C ALA A 196 -3.92 -1.73 -1.66
N MET A 197 -4.11 -1.51 -2.97
CA MET A 197 -5.25 -2.02 -3.72
C MET A 197 -5.25 -3.56 -3.76
N GLU A 198 -4.10 -4.18 -4.01
CA GLU A 198 -3.97 -5.65 -3.95
C GLU A 198 -4.34 -6.20 -2.57
N HIS A 199 -3.89 -5.54 -1.49
CA HIS A 199 -4.22 -5.96 -0.12
C HIS A 199 -5.73 -5.91 0.16
N VAL A 200 -6.43 -4.84 -0.23
CA VAL A 200 -7.87 -4.73 0.03
C VAL A 200 -8.68 -5.71 -0.82
N GLU A 201 -8.27 -5.98 -2.07
CA GLU A 201 -8.88 -7.02 -2.93
C GLU A 201 -8.74 -8.42 -2.32
N ASN A 202 -7.63 -8.69 -1.64
CA ASN A 202 -7.37 -9.95 -0.94
C ASN A 202 -7.93 -10.01 0.50
N LEU A 203 -8.66 -8.97 0.95
CA LEU A 203 -9.16 -8.83 2.32
C LEU A 203 -8.06 -8.76 3.41
N GLU A 204 -6.84 -8.37 3.02
CA GLU A 204 -5.70 -8.14 3.90
C GLU A 204 -5.77 -6.73 4.50
N ILE A 205 -6.82 -6.48 5.29
CA ILE A 205 -7.17 -5.12 5.77
C ILE A 205 -6.04 -4.47 6.60
N ARG A 206 -5.31 -5.28 7.37
CA ARG A 206 -4.16 -4.81 8.14
C ARG A 206 -3.05 -4.28 7.25
N ASP A 207 -2.65 -5.06 6.25
CA ASP A 207 -1.58 -4.70 5.32
C ASP A 207 -2.00 -3.53 4.43
N TYR A 208 -3.27 -3.50 4.02
CA TYR A 208 -3.86 -2.34 3.37
C TYR A 208 -3.71 -1.05 4.18
N VAL A 209 -4.04 -1.06 5.48
CA VAL A 209 -3.87 0.14 6.34
C VAL A 209 -2.39 0.43 6.60
N GLN A 210 -1.56 -0.59 6.81
CA GLN A 210 -0.12 -0.44 6.98
C GLN A 210 0.47 0.31 5.78
N THR A 211 0.15 -0.14 4.57
CA THR A 211 0.67 0.46 3.33
C THR A 211 0.02 1.80 3.01
N ALA A 212 -1.31 1.90 3.00
CA ALA A 212 -2.02 3.11 2.60
C ALA A 212 -1.90 4.27 3.59
N PHE A 213 -1.66 3.99 4.87
CA PHE A 213 -1.56 5.03 5.90
C PHE A 213 -0.13 5.17 6.43
N PHE A 214 0.41 4.14 7.08
CA PHE A 214 1.67 4.26 7.82
C PHE A 214 2.89 4.33 6.90
N ASP A 215 3.00 3.45 5.91
CA ASP A 215 4.14 3.44 4.98
C ASP A 215 4.18 4.72 4.13
N ILE A 216 3.03 5.21 3.67
CA ILE A 216 2.95 6.50 2.97
C ILE A 216 3.30 7.67 3.92
N LEU A 217 2.89 7.64 5.19
CA LEU A 217 3.27 8.68 6.15
C LEU A 217 4.80 8.69 6.39
N SER A 218 5.43 7.53 6.46
CA SER A 218 6.89 7.40 6.50
C SER A 218 7.57 7.84 5.20
N LEU A 219 6.96 7.56 4.04
CA LEU A 219 7.42 8.07 2.75
C LEU A 219 7.41 9.62 2.73
N VAL A 220 6.37 10.24 3.26
CA VAL A 220 6.27 11.70 3.40
C VAL A 220 7.38 12.24 4.32
N ASP A 221 7.70 11.56 5.42
CA ASP A 221 8.82 11.99 6.28
C ASP A 221 10.15 11.93 5.54
N LYS A 222 10.42 10.83 4.84
CA LYS A 222 11.66 10.68 4.06
C LYS A 222 11.75 11.75 2.97
N TYR A 223 10.65 12.03 2.29
CA TYR A 223 10.59 13.10 1.29
C TYR A 223 10.83 14.49 1.91
N ARG A 224 10.27 14.76 3.09
CA ARG A 224 10.56 15.99 3.86
C ARG A 224 12.02 16.08 4.28
N GLU A 225 12.63 15.00 4.73
CA GLU A 225 14.05 14.97 5.09
C GLU A 225 14.96 15.30 3.89
N MET A 226 14.54 14.89 2.68
CA MET A 226 15.29 15.13 1.45
C MET A 226 15.12 16.55 0.89
N THR A 227 13.94 17.15 1.05
CA THR A 227 13.56 18.38 0.33
C THR A 227 13.27 19.59 1.23
N GLY A 228 13.31 19.42 2.55
CA GLY A 228 12.92 20.47 3.50
C GLY A 228 11.46 20.85 3.31
N GLU A 229 11.14 22.15 3.34
CA GLU A 229 9.77 22.66 3.19
C GLU A 229 9.15 22.38 1.82
N ASN A 230 9.93 22.08 0.77
CA ASN A 230 9.38 21.86 -0.58
C ASN A 230 8.52 20.60 -0.70
N TYR A 231 8.58 19.69 0.28
CA TYR A 231 7.81 18.44 0.26
C TYR A 231 6.29 18.65 0.17
N VAL A 232 5.79 19.73 0.78
CA VAL A 232 4.34 19.97 0.90
C VAL A 232 3.65 20.04 -0.45
N CYS A 233 4.33 20.57 -1.47
CA CYS A 233 3.77 20.73 -2.80
C CYS A 233 3.73 19.38 -3.54
N GLY A 234 4.75 18.52 -3.38
CA GLY A 234 4.70 17.16 -3.90
C GLY A 234 3.61 16.31 -3.25
N VAL A 235 3.40 16.46 -1.93
CA VAL A 235 2.28 15.81 -1.23
C VAL A 235 0.92 16.30 -1.73
N LYS A 236 0.80 17.60 -2.05
CA LYS A 236 -0.44 18.18 -2.58
C LYS A 236 -0.92 17.49 -3.86
N GLU A 237 -0.01 17.14 -4.77
CA GLU A 237 -0.34 16.46 -6.04
C GLU A 237 -1.01 15.11 -5.83
N VAL A 238 -0.57 14.37 -4.81
CA VAL A 238 -1.08 13.01 -4.52
C VAL A 238 -2.17 13.00 -3.44
N LEU A 239 -2.43 14.13 -2.79
CA LEU A 239 -3.30 14.20 -1.60
C LEU A 239 -4.72 13.73 -1.90
N ARG A 240 -5.28 14.08 -3.07
CA ARG A 240 -6.64 13.68 -3.46
C ARG A 240 -6.77 12.16 -3.59
N ASP A 241 -5.78 11.51 -4.20
CA ASP A 241 -5.75 10.06 -4.34
C ASP A 241 -5.53 9.40 -2.98
N TRP A 242 -4.65 9.98 -2.15
CA TRP A 242 -4.37 9.47 -0.81
C TRP A 242 -5.62 9.45 0.07
N ILE A 243 -6.37 10.56 0.13
CA ILE A 243 -7.62 10.61 0.92
C ILE A 243 -8.71 9.71 0.34
N THR A 244 -8.71 9.47 -0.98
CA THR A 244 -9.64 8.54 -1.62
C THR A 244 -9.39 7.11 -1.18
N VAL A 245 -8.11 6.69 -1.21
CA VAL A 245 -7.69 5.38 -0.73
C VAL A 245 -7.94 5.21 0.77
N LEU A 246 -7.86 6.27 1.58
CA LEU A 246 -8.09 6.16 3.02
C LEU A 246 -9.56 6.21 3.45
N ASN A 247 -10.47 6.63 2.57
CA ASN A 247 -11.88 6.84 2.91
C ASN A 247 -12.63 5.62 3.45
N PRO A 248 -12.38 4.38 2.97
CA PRO A 248 -12.98 3.19 3.57
C PRO A 248 -12.65 3.01 5.06
N VAL A 249 -11.51 3.53 5.51
CA VAL A 249 -10.99 3.36 6.87
C VAL A 249 -11.33 4.57 7.74
N ILE A 250 -11.02 5.78 7.28
CA ILE A 250 -11.21 7.05 8.00
C ILE A 250 -12.08 8.04 7.20
N PRO A 251 -13.37 7.72 6.99
CA PRO A 251 -14.22 8.47 6.08
C PRO A 251 -14.45 9.92 6.51
N HIS A 252 -14.61 10.21 7.80
CA HIS A 252 -15.00 11.57 8.22
C HIS A 252 -13.86 12.57 7.99
N LEU A 253 -12.64 12.19 8.36
CA LEU A 253 -11.46 13.03 8.21
C LEU A 253 -11.08 13.21 6.73
N THR A 254 -11.22 12.16 5.93
CA THR A 254 -10.93 12.25 4.48
C THR A 254 -11.93 13.15 3.76
N GLU A 255 -13.22 13.08 4.09
CA GLU A 255 -14.24 14.01 3.56
C GLU A 255 -13.98 15.46 4.01
N GLU A 256 -13.56 15.68 5.27
CA GLU A 256 -13.19 17.01 5.76
C GLU A 256 -11.97 17.57 5.03
N ILE A 257 -10.93 16.76 4.80
CA ILE A 257 -9.76 17.17 4.01
C ILE A 257 -10.14 17.46 2.55
N ASN A 258 -11.08 16.71 1.98
CA ASN A 258 -11.61 16.96 0.64
C ASN A 258 -12.32 18.31 0.53
N SER A 259 -13.08 18.67 1.56
CA SER A 259 -13.70 19.99 1.67
C SER A 259 -12.63 21.10 1.75
N TRP A 260 -11.53 20.88 2.49
CA TRP A 260 -10.40 21.83 2.53
C TRP A 260 -9.69 21.99 1.19
N LEU A 261 -9.71 20.96 0.33
CA LEU A 261 -9.24 21.04 -1.06
C LEU A 261 -10.20 21.81 -1.98
N GLY A 262 -11.39 22.18 -1.50
CA GLY A 262 -12.41 22.92 -2.24
C GLY A 262 -13.33 22.04 -3.08
N SER A 263 -13.34 20.72 -2.87
CA SER A 263 -14.27 19.81 -3.55
C SER A 263 -15.65 19.83 -2.89
N SER A 264 -16.71 19.84 -3.71
CA SER A 264 -18.10 19.69 -3.26
C SER A 264 -18.64 18.27 -3.42
N GLU A 265 -17.87 17.37 -4.02
CA GLU A 265 -18.26 15.97 -4.23
C GLU A 265 -17.77 15.11 -3.06
N LEU A 266 -18.55 14.10 -2.68
CA LEU A 266 -18.13 13.17 -1.63
C LEU A 266 -17.09 12.18 -2.14
N ILE A 267 -16.08 11.91 -1.32
CA ILE A 267 -15.11 10.84 -1.59
C ILE A 267 -15.80 9.48 -1.63
N SER A 268 -16.74 9.25 -0.72
CA SER A 268 -17.48 7.98 -0.61
C SER A 268 -18.23 7.58 -1.89
N THR A 269 -18.49 8.52 -2.80
CA THR A 269 -19.09 8.29 -4.13
C THR A 269 -18.10 8.41 -5.29
N SER A 270 -16.83 8.72 -4.99
CA SER A 270 -15.77 8.85 -5.98
C SER A 270 -15.28 7.48 -6.47
N LYS A 271 -14.68 7.44 -7.66
CA LYS A 271 -13.98 6.25 -8.16
C LYS A 271 -12.65 6.08 -7.42
N TRP A 272 -12.15 4.84 -7.37
CA TRP A 272 -10.76 4.59 -6.98
C TRP A 272 -9.79 5.36 -7.90
N PRO A 273 -8.65 5.84 -7.37
CA PRO A 273 -7.64 6.54 -8.15
C PRO A 273 -7.10 5.66 -9.30
N THR A 274 -6.81 6.31 -10.42
CA THR A 274 -6.14 5.65 -11.55
C THR A 274 -4.63 5.72 -11.32
N ILE A 275 -3.96 4.57 -11.31
CA ILE A 275 -2.51 4.49 -11.12
C ILE A 275 -1.81 4.91 -12.43
N PRO A 276 -0.97 5.96 -12.42
CA PRO A 276 -0.17 6.33 -13.58
C PRO A 276 0.94 5.30 -13.82
N SER A 277 1.61 5.39 -14.97
CA SER A 277 2.80 4.56 -15.25
C SER A 277 3.87 4.82 -14.18
N ILE A 278 4.27 3.78 -13.46
CA ILE A 278 5.28 3.86 -12.42
C ILE A 278 6.67 3.68 -13.03
N ASP A 279 7.54 4.64 -12.79
CA ASP A 279 8.97 4.56 -13.06
C ASP A 279 9.66 3.80 -11.93
N GLU A 280 9.77 2.47 -12.07
CA GLU A 280 10.46 1.64 -11.07
C GLU A 280 11.96 1.94 -10.98
N GLU A 281 12.57 2.41 -12.06
CA GLU A 281 14.00 2.69 -12.12
C GLU A 281 14.38 3.79 -11.12
N ILE A 282 13.64 4.91 -11.09
CA ILE A 282 13.91 5.98 -10.11
C ILE A 282 13.68 5.52 -8.67
N ILE A 283 12.69 4.65 -8.43
CA ILE A 283 12.45 4.05 -7.11
C ILE A 283 13.68 3.27 -6.65
N TYR A 284 14.16 2.33 -7.46
CA TYR A 284 15.32 1.51 -7.10
C TYR A 284 16.60 2.34 -6.91
N LEU A 285 16.82 3.34 -7.77
CA LEU A 285 18.01 4.18 -7.70
C LEU A 285 18.03 5.04 -6.44
N VAL A 286 16.95 5.74 -6.11
CA VAL A 286 16.89 6.58 -4.90
C VAL A 286 16.85 5.72 -3.64
N ASP A 287 16.14 4.59 -3.64
CA ASP A 287 16.13 3.68 -2.47
C ASP A 287 17.53 3.08 -2.21
N SER A 288 18.36 2.87 -3.24
CA SER A 288 19.75 2.40 -3.07
C SER A 288 20.66 3.42 -2.38
N VAL A 289 20.27 4.70 -2.32
CA VAL A 289 21.07 5.76 -1.68
C VAL A 289 21.17 5.57 -0.17
N ASP A 290 20.17 4.95 0.47
CA ASP A 290 20.23 4.71 1.92
C ASP A 290 21.37 3.73 2.27
N SER A 291 21.45 2.61 1.54
CA SER A 291 22.56 1.65 1.68
C SER A 291 23.91 2.28 1.34
N LEU A 292 23.95 3.16 0.33
CA LEU A 292 25.14 3.91 -0.03
C LEU A 292 25.60 4.85 1.10
N ILE A 293 24.66 5.53 1.78
CA ILE A 293 24.96 6.39 2.93
C ILE A 293 25.53 5.56 4.08
N GLU A 294 24.98 4.38 4.33
CA GLU A 294 25.48 3.44 5.35
C GLU A 294 26.92 2.98 5.04
N ASP A 295 27.17 2.54 3.81
CA ASP A 295 28.50 2.14 3.34
C ASP A 295 29.52 3.28 3.49
N ILE A 296 29.16 4.51 3.08
CA ILE A 296 30.06 5.67 3.22
C ILE A 296 30.32 5.97 4.71
N ARG A 297 29.29 5.95 5.57
CA ARG A 297 29.46 6.19 7.02
C ARG A 297 30.42 5.19 7.65
N GLU A 298 30.31 3.91 7.30
CA GLU A 298 31.21 2.89 7.80
C GLU A 298 32.66 3.18 7.39
N ILE A 299 32.92 3.43 6.10
CA ILE A 299 34.28 3.71 5.61
C ILE A 299 34.85 5.01 6.20
N VAL A 300 34.04 6.07 6.32
CA VAL A 300 34.47 7.33 6.96
C VAL A 300 34.88 7.08 8.41
N SER A 301 34.09 6.31 9.16
CA SER A 301 34.38 6.01 10.56
C SER A 301 35.70 5.24 10.75
N LEU A 302 36.05 4.38 9.79
CA LEU A 302 37.28 3.58 9.81
C LEU A 302 38.51 4.38 9.38
N THR A 303 38.36 5.35 8.48
CA THR A 303 39.48 6.11 7.91
C THR A 303 40.01 7.21 8.83
N ARG A 304 39.20 7.69 9.80
CA ARG A 304 39.55 8.74 10.79
C ARG A 304 40.19 10.01 10.17
N ARG A 305 39.85 10.34 8.91
CA ARG A 305 40.34 11.54 8.24
C ARG A 305 39.57 12.77 8.72
N GLU A 306 40.25 13.91 8.79
CA GLU A 306 39.60 15.20 9.01
C GLU A 306 39.04 15.73 7.69
N ASN A 307 37.76 16.13 7.69
CA ASN A 307 37.06 16.68 6.51
C ASN A 307 37.19 15.84 5.22
N PRO A 308 36.83 14.55 5.25
CA PRO A 308 37.01 13.68 4.10
C PRO A 308 36.18 14.10 2.88
N ARG A 309 36.76 13.90 1.69
CA ARG A 309 36.07 13.96 0.39
C ARG A 309 35.72 12.55 -0.05
N VAL A 310 34.48 12.36 -0.50
CA VAL A 310 33.99 11.06 -0.95
C VAL A 310 33.74 11.09 -2.45
N TYR A 311 34.33 10.11 -3.15
CA TYR A 311 34.10 9.87 -4.56
C TYR A 311 33.25 8.61 -4.73
N ILE A 312 32.07 8.77 -5.33
CA ILE A 312 31.15 7.69 -5.69
C ILE A 312 31.40 7.36 -7.16
N ILE A 313 31.87 6.15 -7.42
CA ILE A 313 32.29 5.70 -8.75
C ILE A 313 31.20 4.79 -9.32
N VAL A 314 30.54 5.26 -10.38
CA VAL A 314 29.43 4.55 -11.02
C VAL A 314 29.95 3.54 -12.03
N ALA A 315 29.41 2.33 -11.95
CA ALA A 315 29.77 1.23 -12.83
C ALA A 315 29.30 1.49 -14.28
N PRO A 316 30.12 1.15 -15.29
CA PRO A 316 29.77 1.27 -16.71
C PRO A 316 28.68 0.27 -17.13
N ASP A 317 28.02 0.55 -18.26
CA ASP A 317 26.89 -0.25 -18.77
C ASP A 317 27.21 -1.74 -18.97
N TRP A 318 28.44 -2.08 -19.36
CA TRP A 318 28.82 -3.46 -19.63
C TRP A 318 28.69 -4.37 -18.40
N LYS A 319 28.82 -3.83 -17.18
CA LYS A 319 28.61 -4.60 -15.94
C LYS A 319 27.13 -4.94 -15.71
N ARG A 320 26.20 -4.06 -16.13
CA ARG A 320 24.75 -4.36 -16.11
C ARG A 320 24.39 -5.43 -17.12
N GLU A 321 25.03 -5.43 -18.30
CA GLU A 321 24.83 -6.52 -19.28
C GLU A 321 25.27 -7.88 -18.72
N ILE A 322 26.36 -7.94 -17.96
CA ILE A 322 26.77 -9.18 -17.28
C ILE A 322 25.68 -9.63 -16.30
N ALA A 323 25.13 -8.72 -15.50
CA ALA A 323 24.03 -9.05 -14.59
C ALA A 323 22.82 -9.62 -15.35
N ARG A 324 22.48 -9.06 -16.52
CA ARG A 324 21.44 -9.61 -17.41
C ARG A 324 21.76 -11.01 -17.91
N TYR A 325 22.97 -11.23 -18.42
CA TYR A 325 23.38 -12.57 -18.86
C TYR A 325 23.37 -13.61 -17.73
N VAL A 326 23.73 -13.21 -16.52
CA VAL A 326 23.65 -14.08 -15.33
C VAL A 326 22.19 -14.37 -14.98
N TYR A 327 21.31 -13.37 -15.03
CA TYR A 327 19.87 -13.53 -14.81
C TYR A 327 19.24 -14.52 -15.82
N ASP A 328 19.69 -14.47 -17.07
CA ASP A 328 19.24 -15.34 -18.17
C ASP A 328 19.92 -16.74 -18.14
N GLY A 329 20.82 -17.00 -17.18
CA GLY A 329 21.48 -18.30 -17.02
C GLY A 329 22.61 -18.58 -18.03
N VAL A 330 23.16 -17.55 -18.66
CA VAL A 330 24.23 -17.70 -19.66
C VAL A 330 25.55 -18.12 -18.99
N GLN A 331 26.26 -19.07 -19.59
CA GLN A 331 27.51 -19.60 -19.06
C GLN A 331 28.67 -18.60 -19.19
N LEU A 332 29.54 -18.56 -18.16
CA LEU A 332 30.69 -17.65 -18.06
C LEU A 332 31.52 -17.53 -19.35
N LYS A 333 31.85 -18.66 -19.98
CA LYS A 333 32.70 -18.68 -21.18
C LYS A 333 32.11 -17.83 -22.30
N LEU A 334 30.79 -17.93 -22.53
CA LEU A 334 30.09 -17.17 -23.54
C LEU A 334 29.96 -15.69 -23.13
N VAL A 335 29.70 -15.40 -21.86
CA VAL A 335 29.63 -14.01 -21.37
C VAL A 335 30.95 -13.28 -21.58
N VAL A 336 32.09 -13.92 -21.26
CA VAL A 336 33.42 -13.34 -21.47
C VAL A 336 33.65 -13.02 -22.95
N GLU A 337 33.30 -13.94 -23.85
CA GLU A 337 33.47 -13.74 -25.29
C GLU A 337 32.60 -12.61 -25.84
N VAL A 338 31.30 -12.62 -25.50
CA VAL A 338 30.32 -11.65 -26.00
C VAL A 338 30.58 -10.25 -25.45
N VAL A 339 30.77 -10.10 -24.14
CA VAL A 339 30.97 -8.80 -23.50
C VAL A 339 32.29 -8.18 -23.95
N ARG A 340 33.37 -8.98 -24.06
CA ARG A 340 34.66 -8.52 -24.58
C ARG A 340 34.54 -7.94 -25.98
N SER A 341 33.84 -8.64 -26.86
CA SER A 341 33.70 -8.24 -28.27
C SER A 341 32.79 -7.02 -28.42
N ARG A 342 31.67 -6.98 -27.70
CA ARG A 342 30.68 -5.90 -27.78
C ARG A 342 31.14 -4.58 -27.17
N PHE A 343 31.91 -4.63 -26.08
CA PHE A 343 32.33 -3.44 -25.32
C PHE A 343 33.83 -3.11 -25.46
N ASN A 344 34.54 -3.78 -26.36
CA ASN A 344 35.97 -3.57 -26.62
C ASN A 344 36.86 -3.68 -25.35
N LEU A 345 36.59 -4.67 -24.50
CA LEU A 345 37.23 -4.82 -23.18
C LEU A 345 38.54 -5.65 -23.24
N LYS A 346 39.38 -5.41 -24.25
CA LYS A 346 40.65 -6.15 -24.41
C LYS A 346 41.57 -5.87 -23.22
N GLY A 347 42.02 -6.92 -22.52
CA GLY A 347 42.87 -6.80 -21.32
C GLY A 347 42.10 -6.64 -20.02
N ARG A 348 40.75 -6.61 -20.05
CA ARG A 348 39.87 -6.51 -18.87
C ARG A 348 39.08 -7.80 -18.62
N GLU A 349 39.52 -8.93 -19.17
CA GLU A 349 38.82 -10.22 -19.09
C GLU A 349 38.66 -10.70 -17.64
N ALA A 350 39.65 -10.44 -16.79
CA ALA A 350 39.58 -10.77 -15.36
C ALA A 350 38.44 -10.02 -14.64
N GLU A 351 38.20 -8.74 -15.00
CA GLU A 351 37.12 -7.93 -14.41
C GLU A 351 35.73 -8.46 -14.81
N VAL A 352 35.59 -8.96 -16.06
CA VAL A 352 34.36 -9.60 -16.52
C VAL A 352 34.08 -10.87 -15.72
N VAL A 353 35.10 -11.69 -15.46
CA VAL A 353 34.98 -12.91 -14.65
C VAL A 353 34.61 -12.58 -13.20
N GLU A 354 35.22 -11.55 -12.60
CA GLU A 354 34.92 -11.12 -11.24
C GLU A 354 33.46 -10.63 -11.11
N ALA A 355 33.02 -9.76 -12.01
CA ALA A 355 31.64 -9.27 -12.05
C ALA A 355 30.64 -10.42 -12.24
N TYR A 356 30.91 -11.36 -13.16
CA TYR A 356 30.05 -12.53 -13.37
C TYR A 356 29.93 -13.37 -12.09
N ASN A 357 31.06 -13.67 -11.43
CA ASN A 357 31.06 -14.48 -10.21
C ASN A 357 30.36 -13.77 -9.04
N PHE A 358 30.43 -12.44 -8.97
CA PHE A 358 29.67 -11.65 -8.01
C PHE A 358 28.16 -11.78 -8.26
N PHE A 359 27.71 -11.53 -9.49
CA PHE A 359 26.28 -11.59 -9.83
C PHE A 359 25.72 -13.00 -9.71
N ARG A 360 26.50 -14.04 -10.02
CA ARG A 360 26.07 -15.43 -9.87
C ARG A 360 25.76 -15.82 -8.41
N LYS A 361 26.36 -15.11 -7.45
CA LYS A 361 26.10 -15.30 -6.01
C LYS A 361 25.00 -14.36 -5.47
N SER A 362 24.53 -13.43 -6.30
CA SER A 362 23.54 -12.44 -5.90
C SER A 362 22.13 -13.01 -6.02
N ASP A 363 21.22 -12.55 -5.17
CA ASP A 363 19.82 -12.95 -5.24
C ASP A 363 19.17 -12.53 -6.55
N ARG A 364 18.23 -13.34 -7.03
CA ARG A 364 17.54 -13.11 -8.30
C ARG A 364 16.77 -11.79 -8.31
N GLU A 365 16.25 -11.37 -7.15
CA GLU A 365 15.58 -10.09 -7.00
C GLU A 365 16.54 -8.90 -7.15
N VAL A 366 17.75 -8.99 -6.57
CA VAL A 366 18.79 -7.95 -6.73
C VAL A 366 19.19 -7.83 -8.19
N LEU A 367 19.39 -8.95 -8.87
CA LEU A 367 19.66 -8.96 -10.31
C LEU A 367 18.51 -8.33 -11.10
N SER A 368 17.26 -8.65 -10.74
CA SER A 368 16.07 -8.07 -11.37
C SER A 368 16.02 -6.53 -11.22
N ARG A 369 16.47 -5.98 -10.10
CA ARG A 369 16.55 -4.53 -9.91
C ARG A 369 17.65 -3.93 -10.77
N ILE A 370 18.84 -4.54 -10.79
CA ILE A 370 19.98 -4.09 -11.60
C ILE A 370 19.62 -4.03 -13.10
N ILE A 371 18.95 -5.05 -13.63
CA ILE A 371 18.63 -5.09 -15.07
C ILE A 371 17.56 -4.07 -15.49
N LYS A 372 16.77 -3.57 -14.53
CA LYS A 372 15.73 -2.55 -14.72
C LYS A 372 16.29 -1.13 -14.62
N THR A 373 17.57 -0.94 -14.25
CA THR A 373 18.21 0.38 -14.19
C THR A 373 19.26 0.57 -15.29
N ARG A 374 19.57 1.84 -15.58
CA ARG A 374 20.57 2.27 -16.56
C ARG A 374 21.70 3.04 -15.88
N SER A 375 22.94 2.83 -16.33
CA SER A 375 24.10 3.47 -15.71
C SER A 375 24.03 4.98 -15.75
N ARG A 376 23.57 5.54 -16.87
CA ARG A 376 23.40 6.98 -17.02
C ARG A 376 22.45 7.55 -15.98
N ARG A 377 21.33 6.88 -15.74
CA ARG A 377 20.34 7.36 -14.77
C ARG A 377 20.83 7.17 -13.34
N GLU A 378 21.56 6.09 -13.06
CA GLU A 378 22.23 5.92 -11.76
C GLU A 378 23.21 7.06 -11.48
N PHE A 379 24.03 7.43 -12.47
CA PHE A 379 24.92 8.57 -12.37
C PHE A 379 24.17 9.89 -12.11
N GLU A 380 23.11 10.15 -12.88
CA GLU A 380 22.29 11.37 -12.73
C GLU A 380 21.61 11.44 -11.35
N VAL A 381 21.05 10.32 -10.87
CA VAL A 381 20.41 10.22 -9.55
C VAL A 381 21.43 10.42 -8.43
N TYR A 382 22.55 9.68 -8.44
CA TYR A 382 23.57 9.85 -7.40
C TYR A 382 24.16 11.26 -7.40
N SER A 383 24.34 11.87 -8.57
CA SER A 383 24.80 13.26 -8.69
C SER A 383 23.79 14.24 -8.08
N ALA A 384 22.49 14.08 -8.38
CA ALA A 384 21.43 14.91 -7.81
C ALA A 384 21.29 14.71 -6.28
N MET A 385 21.58 13.50 -5.80
CA MET A 385 21.49 13.10 -4.39
C MET A 385 22.78 13.42 -3.59
N ALA A 386 23.88 13.83 -4.24
CA ALA A 386 25.17 14.06 -3.57
C ALA A 386 25.08 15.08 -2.43
N GLY A 387 24.27 16.14 -2.61
CA GLY A 387 23.98 17.12 -1.57
C GLY A 387 23.29 16.50 -0.35
N TYR A 388 22.28 15.66 -0.57
CA TYR A 388 21.60 14.93 0.49
C TYR A 388 22.54 13.94 1.19
N ILE A 389 23.32 13.16 0.45
CA ILE A 389 24.32 12.23 1.02
C ILE A 389 25.27 12.98 1.97
N LYS A 390 25.77 14.14 1.55
CA LYS A 390 26.64 14.99 2.36
C LYS A 390 25.97 15.43 3.66
N THR A 391 24.71 15.86 3.66
CA THR A 391 24.03 16.30 4.89
C THR A 391 23.78 15.16 5.87
N ARG A 392 23.68 13.91 5.38
CA ARG A 392 23.48 12.72 6.21
C ARG A 392 24.75 12.20 6.85
N ILE A 393 25.93 12.66 6.45
CA ILE A 393 27.21 12.16 6.96
C ILE A 393 28.01 13.34 7.54
N PRO A 394 27.95 13.56 8.87
CA PRO A 394 28.64 14.67 9.51
C PRO A 394 30.13 14.66 9.22
N GLY A 395 30.70 15.83 8.91
CA GLY A 395 32.13 16.01 8.67
C GLY A 395 32.59 15.81 7.22
N LEU A 396 31.72 15.38 6.29
CA LEU A 396 32.10 15.33 4.87
C LEU A 396 32.31 16.73 4.30
N SER A 397 33.44 16.97 3.62
CA SER A 397 33.67 18.23 2.92
C SER A 397 33.00 18.26 1.55
N GLU A 398 33.02 17.14 0.83
CA GLU A 398 32.51 17.03 -0.55
C GLU A 398 32.07 15.60 -0.87
N VAL A 399 31.04 15.48 -1.71
CA VAL A 399 30.61 14.22 -2.31
C VAL A 399 30.59 14.43 -3.82
N THR A 400 31.42 13.69 -4.55
CA THR A 400 31.56 13.80 -6.01
C THR A 400 31.20 12.47 -6.65
N VAL A 401 30.40 12.51 -7.71
CA VAL A 401 30.03 11.32 -8.49
C VAL A 401 30.79 11.35 -9.81
N MET A 402 31.38 10.21 -10.20
CA MET A 402 32.14 10.10 -11.44
C MET A 402 31.99 8.72 -12.08
N TRP A 403 32.31 8.64 -13.36
CA TRP A 403 32.36 7.37 -14.08
C TRP A 403 33.60 6.57 -13.72
N GLU A 404 33.52 5.24 -13.80
CA GLU A 404 34.67 4.36 -13.60
C GLU A 404 35.89 4.74 -14.46
N ASP A 405 35.69 5.00 -15.76
CA ASP A 405 36.79 5.34 -16.66
C ASP A 405 37.42 6.71 -16.34
N GLU A 406 36.61 7.65 -15.84
CA GLU A 406 37.09 8.94 -15.33
C GLU A 406 37.93 8.74 -14.05
N ALA A 407 37.44 7.94 -13.10
CA ALA A 407 38.16 7.62 -11.87
C ALA A 407 39.51 6.93 -12.16
N ARG A 408 39.55 6.01 -13.13
CA ARG A 408 40.78 5.35 -13.57
C ARG A 408 41.78 6.32 -14.18
N SER A 409 41.33 7.24 -15.04
CA SER A 409 42.22 8.22 -15.67
C SER A 409 42.82 9.19 -14.65
N ARG A 410 42.14 9.42 -13.52
CA ARG A 410 42.63 10.18 -12.36
C ARG A 410 43.50 9.37 -11.40
N GLY A 411 43.71 8.07 -11.65
CA GLY A 411 44.52 7.20 -10.79
C GLY A 411 43.85 6.83 -9.47
N ILE A 412 42.52 6.92 -9.37
CA ILE A 412 41.79 6.54 -8.16
C ILE A 412 41.86 5.01 -7.97
N PRO A 413 42.35 4.52 -6.82
CA PRO A 413 42.54 3.09 -6.61
C PRO A 413 41.19 2.36 -6.53
N LYS A 414 41.16 1.13 -7.04
CA LYS A 414 40.00 0.21 -6.97
C LYS A 414 38.74 0.72 -7.70
N ALA A 415 38.86 1.69 -8.61
CA ALA A 415 37.74 2.15 -9.43
C ALA A 415 37.07 1.00 -10.20
N GLU A 416 37.86 0.02 -10.65
CA GLU A 416 37.41 -1.19 -11.34
C GLU A 416 36.42 -2.06 -10.54
N ARG A 417 36.31 -1.84 -9.23
CA ARG A 417 35.41 -2.61 -8.35
C ARG A 417 33.98 -2.08 -8.32
N ALA A 418 33.69 -0.97 -8.99
CA ALA A 418 32.34 -0.42 -9.05
C ALA A 418 31.36 -1.44 -9.66
N LEU A 419 30.21 -1.66 -9.03
CA LEU A 419 29.15 -2.51 -9.57
C LEU A 419 27.83 -1.72 -9.65
N PRO A 420 26.90 -2.08 -10.55
CA PRO A 420 25.58 -1.44 -10.62
C PRO A 420 24.85 -1.52 -9.28
N LEU A 421 24.25 -0.42 -8.83
CA LEU A 421 23.64 -0.26 -7.49
C LEU A 421 24.58 -0.53 -6.31
N LYS A 422 25.88 -0.70 -6.57
CA LYS A 422 26.94 -0.87 -5.55
C LYS A 422 28.21 -0.16 -6.03
N PRO A 423 28.17 1.18 -6.09
CA PRO A 423 29.28 1.96 -6.63
C PRO A 423 30.56 1.74 -5.82
N ALA A 424 31.72 1.91 -6.45
CA ALA A 424 32.97 1.92 -5.69
C ALA A 424 33.12 3.25 -4.96
N LEU A 425 33.67 3.20 -3.75
CA LEU A 425 33.85 4.36 -2.89
C LEU A 425 35.33 4.61 -2.68
N TYR A 426 35.75 5.86 -2.88
CA TYR A 426 37.09 6.32 -2.53
C TYR A 426 36.98 7.53 -1.60
N ILE A 427 37.74 7.50 -0.51
CA ILE A 427 37.75 8.57 0.50
C ILE A 427 39.14 9.20 0.54
N GLU A 428 39.18 10.50 0.29
CA GLU A 428 40.37 11.35 0.31
C GLU A 428 40.39 12.26 1.55
#